data_AF-A0A954FWG0-F1
#
_entry.id   AF-A0A954FWG0-F1
#
_cell.length_a   1.000
_cell.length_b   1.000
_cell.length_c   1.000
_cell.angle_alpha   90.00
_cell.angle_beta   90.00
_cell.angle_gamma   90.00
#
_symmetry.space_group_name_H-M   'P 1'
#
loop_
_entity.id
_entity.type
_entity.pdbx_description
1 polymer ?
#
loop_
_entity_poly.entity_id
_entity_poly.type
_entity_poly.pdbx_seq_one_letter_code
_entity_poly.pdbx_strand_id
1 'polypeptide(L)'
;MIEPVEHSAISEYRFLVENHLRVIYPEIDHAAFAQTLIDIMAPDGNCQIPETHQNHWDQRDVVMITYGDSLLTEGQPPLETLLQFSEAFLKETINGIHILPFFPFSSDDGFSIIDYRQVNPKLGNWKHITAIADKFHLMSDLVINHCSSQSEWFQQLKRGAEPGKDYFFCASPDDDLSEVVRPRTNDLLQRIETPDGPRYVWCTFSFDQVDLNFANPQFLQEVIKIVKLYLDQGVKVFRLDAVAFIWKVPGTNCLSLPETHEIVRLFRTLIQFVSPQAMIITETNIPNRENLAYFGNSNEAHAIYNFSLPPLLVNALLCGSCQHLKTWMMSMPPALHGTTYLNFIASHDGIGLRPAEGLMDEAEINEMVSMMEQFGGRISMRSLPDGSRRPYEINISLFDAMRGTLDGEDEWQLERFLCAHAIMFAL
;
A
#
# COMPACT_ATOMS: atom_id res chain seq x y z
N MET A 1 43.29 -23.93 -10.87
CA MET A 1 42.48 -23.14 -11.82
C MET A 1 41.08 -23.12 -11.25
N ILE A 2 40.66 -21.99 -10.70
CA ILE A 2 39.28 -21.81 -10.27
C ILE A 2 38.51 -21.59 -11.57
N GLU A 3 37.59 -22.49 -11.90
CA GLU A 3 36.69 -22.29 -13.04
C GLU A 3 35.96 -20.94 -12.85
N PRO A 4 35.90 -20.09 -13.87
CA PRO A 4 35.14 -18.85 -13.77
C PRO A 4 33.68 -19.23 -13.48
N VAL A 5 33.14 -18.73 -12.37
CA VAL A 5 31.72 -18.88 -12.06
C VAL A 5 30.94 -18.23 -13.19
N GLU A 6 30.22 -19.02 -13.99
CA GLU A 6 29.30 -18.49 -14.99
C GLU A 6 28.24 -17.67 -14.26
N HIS A 7 28.28 -16.35 -14.46
CA HIS A 7 27.34 -15.41 -13.89
C HIS A 7 26.01 -15.48 -14.65
N SER A 8 25.20 -16.47 -14.31
CA SER A 8 23.86 -16.68 -14.87
C SER A 8 22.81 -15.85 -14.11
N ALA A 9 21.68 -15.55 -14.76
CA ALA A 9 20.56 -14.86 -14.12
C ALA A 9 20.08 -15.58 -12.85
N ILE A 10 20.00 -16.92 -12.89
CA ILE A 10 19.56 -17.73 -11.74
C ILE A 10 20.57 -17.71 -10.59
N SER A 11 21.89 -17.67 -10.88
CA SER A 11 22.91 -17.58 -9.83
C SER A 11 22.91 -16.21 -9.15
N GLU A 12 22.71 -15.13 -9.90
CA GLU A 12 22.57 -13.79 -9.33
C GLU A 12 21.28 -13.66 -8.53
N TYR A 13 20.18 -14.18 -9.07
CA TYR A 13 18.89 -14.21 -8.39
C TYR A 13 19.00 -14.89 -7.02
N ARG A 14 19.59 -16.09 -6.98
CA ARG A 14 19.82 -16.83 -5.73
C ARG A 14 20.70 -16.05 -4.76
N PHE A 15 21.81 -15.49 -5.24
CA PHE A 15 22.73 -14.71 -4.40
C PHE A 15 22.03 -13.51 -3.73
N LEU A 16 21.24 -12.74 -4.48
CA LEU A 16 20.52 -11.58 -3.94
C LEU A 16 19.45 -11.99 -2.93
N VAL A 17 18.65 -13.01 -3.26
CA VAL A 17 17.62 -13.52 -2.34
C VAL A 17 18.23 -14.03 -1.04
N GLU A 18 19.34 -14.79 -1.11
CA GLU A 18 20.05 -15.24 0.09
C GLU A 18 20.52 -14.08 0.98
N ASN A 19 21.02 -12.99 0.39
CA ASN A 19 21.48 -11.83 1.15
C ASN A 19 20.34 -11.14 1.89
N HIS A 20 19.18 -10.96 1.25
CA HIS A 20 17.99 -10.43 1.91
C HIS A 20 17.57 -11.31 3.09
N LEU A 21 17.54 -12.63 2.87
CA LEU A 21 17.13 -13.59 3.89
C LEU A 21 18.08 -13.61 5.10
N ARG A 22 19.38 -13.38 4.91
CA ARG A 22 20.36 -13.27 6.03
C ARG A 22 20.06 -12.11 6.97
N VAL A 23 19.48 -11.03 6.44
CA VAL A 23 19.11 -9.86 7.23
C VAL A 23 17.78 -10.10 7.94
N ILE A 24 16.79 -10.67 7.24
CA ILE A 24 15.43 -10.84 7.78
C ILE A 24 15.34 -12.04 8.75
N TYR A 25 16.01 -13.15 8.44
CA TYR A 25 15.92 -14.42 9.17
C TYR A 25 17.30 -15.05 9.39
N PRO A 26 18.15 -14.52 10.30
CA PRO A 26 19.55 -14.95 10.43
C PRO A 26 19.74 -16.43 10.79
N GLU A 27 18.73 -17.08 11.36
CA GLU A 27 18.81 -18.42 11.95
C GLU A 27 18.36 -19.55 11.00
N ILE A 28 17.95 -19.25 9.75
CA ILE A 28 17.45 -20.27 8.82
C ILE A 28 18.53 -20.78 7.83
N ASP A 29 18.23 -21.88 7.14
CA ASP A 29 18.99 -22.28 5.95
C ASP A 29 18.62 -21.37 4.77
N HIS A 30 19.40 -20.28 4.62
CA HIS A 30 19.19 -19.26 3.59
C HIS A 30 19.18 -19.83 2.17
N ALA A 31 20.06 -20.79 1.87
CA ALA A 31 20.19 -21.32 0.51
C ALA A 31 18.98 -22.17 0.14
N ALA A 32 18.56 -23.07 1.03
CA ALA A 32 17.37 -23.90 0.83
C ALA A 32 16.10 -23.04 0.75
N PHE A 33 16.00 -22.01 1.60
CA PHE A 33 14.83 -21.14 1.62
C PHE A 33 14.78 -20.21 0.42
N ALA A 34 15.92 -19.62 0.00
CA ALA A 34 16.02 -18.86 -1.25
C ALA A 34 15.58 -19.69 -2.46
N GLN A 35 16.04 -20.95 -2.54
CA GLN A 35 15.62 -21.85 -3.61
C GLN A 35 14.11 -22.07 -3.60
N THR A 36 13.50 -22.24 -2.42
CA THR A 36 12.05 -22.40 -2.29
C THR A 36 11.29 -21.20 -2.83
N LEU A 37 11.72 -19.96 -2.50
CA LEU A 37 11.07 -18.75 -3.00
C LEU A 37 11.25 -18.59 -4.52
N ILE A 38 12.42 -18.93 -5.05
CA ILE A 38 12.71 -18.89 -6.48
C ILE A 38 11.89 -19.94 -7.24
N ASP A 39 11.74 -21.15 -6.71
CA ASP A 39 10.91 -22.20 -7.32
C ASP A 39 9.43 -21.81 -7.39
N ILE A 40 8.94 -21.05 -6.40
CA ILE A 40 7.58 -20.49 -6.45
C ILE A 40 7.48 -19.44 -7.57
N MET A 41 8.45 -18.52 -7.65
CA MET A 41 8.40 -17.38 -8.56
C MET A 41 8.72 -17.75 -10.01
N ALA A 42 9.65 -18.68 -10.22
CA ALA A 42 10.17 -19.10 -11.52
C ALA A 42 10.21 -20.64 -11.62
N PRO A 43 9.05 -21.34 -11.56
CA PRO A 43 9.01 -22.80 -11.55
C PRO A 43 9.62 -23.45 -12.80
N ASP A 44 9.59 -22.75 -13.93
CA ASP A 44 10.19 -23.20 -15.20
C ASP A 44 11.67 -22.78 -15.33
N GLY A 45 12.26 -22.15 -14.30
CA GLY A 45 13.61 -21.59 -14.31
C GLY A 45 13.75 -20.29 -15.11
N ASN A 46 12.65 -19.79 -15.69
CA ASN A 46 12.63 -18.56 -16.48
C ASN A 46 12.82 -17.33 -15.56
N CYS A 47 14.02 -16.76 -15.62
CA CYS A 47 14.36 -15.50 -14.97
C CYS A 47 15.36 -14.73 -15.83
N GLN A 48 15.45 -13.43 -15.62
CA GLN A 48 16.39 -12.55 -16.30
C GLN A 48 16.96 -11.53 -15.32
N ILE A 49 18.18 -11.09 -15.60
CA ILE A 49 18.82 -10.03 -14.81
C ILE A 49 18.09 -8.73 -15.13
N PRO A 50 17.46 -8.06 -14.15
CA PRO A 50 16.76 -6.81 -14.40
C PRO A 50 17.74 -5.68 -14.71
N GLU A 51 17.34 -4.77 -15.59
CA GLU A 51 18.10 -3.54 -15.84
C GLU A 51 17.99 -2.62 -14.62
N THR A 52 19.14 -2.16 -14.11
CA THR A 52 19.18 -1.23 -12.98
C THR A 52 18.82 0.18 -13.43
N HIS A 53 18.16 0.93 -12.55
CA HIS A 53 17.83 2.34 -12.77
C HIS A 53 16.97 2.63 -14.01
N GLN A 54 16.18 1.64 -14.46
CA GLN A 54 15.26 1.79 -15.58
C GLN A 54 13.91 2.35 -15.11
N ASN A 55 13.39 3.35 -15.83
CA ASN A 55 12.01 3.81 -15.64
C ASN A 55 11.07 2.93 -16.47
N HIS A 56 10.00 2.44 -15.83
CA HIS A 56 8.94 1.68 -16.49
C HIS A 56 7.71 2.54 -16.85
N TRP A 57 7.87 3.86 -16.70
CA TRP A 57 6.86 4.88 -16.92
C TRP A 57 7.49 6.10 -17.60
N ASP A 58 6.64 6.94 -18.17
CA ASP A 58 6.95 8.27 -18.66
C ASP A 58 5.77 9.23 -18.41
N GLN A 59 5.87 10.46 -18.90
CA GLN A 59 4.86 11.51 -18.71
C GLN A 59 3.48 11.21 -19.33
N ARG A 60 3.33 10.11 -20.08
CA ARG A 60 2.06 9.66 -20.68
C ARG A 60 1.33 8.65 -19.79
N ASP A 61 1.97 8.16 -18.74
CA ASP A 61 1.35 7.22 -17.81
C ASP A 61 0.36 7.93 -16.89
N VAL A 62 -0.91 7.52 -16.97
CA VAL A 62 -2.00 8.02 -16.14
C VAL A 62 -2.78 6.84 -15.61
N VAL A 63 -2.93 6.79 -14.29
CA VAL A 63 -3.59 5.69 -13.58
C VAL A 63 -4.91 6.19 -13.00
N MET A 64 -5.99 5.48 -13.31
CA MET A 64 -7.27 5.66 -12.62
C MET A 64 -7.37 4.68 -11.44
N ILE A 65 -7.73 5.17 -10.26
CA ILE A 65 -8.09 4.35 -9.11
C ILE A 65 -9.62 4.21 -9.01
N THR A 66 -10.12 3.01 -8.76
CA THR A 66 -11.55 2.73 -8.68
C THR A 66 -11.85 1.51 -7.82
N TYR A 67 -13.04 1.45 -7.22
CA TYR A 67 -13.58 0.16 -6.78
C TYR A 67 -14.08 -0.63 -7.99
N GLY A 68 -14.08 -1.96 -7.88
CA GLY A 68 -14.54 -2.85 -8.95
C GLY A 68 -16.03 -2.70 -9.29
N ASP A 69 -16.80 -2.06 -8.40
CA ASP A 69 -18.24 -1.84 -8.49
C ASP A 69 -18.66 -0.37 -8.46
N SER A 70 -17.72 0.57 -8.70
CA SER A 70 -18.06 1.99 -8.88
C SER A 70 -18.99 2.25 -10.07
N LEU A 71 -19.03 1.33 -11.04
CA LEU A 71 -19.91 1.36 -12.20
C LEU A 71 -20.69 0.06 -12.30
N LEU A 72 -22.00 0.16 -12.52
CA LEU A 72 -22.91 -0.99 -12.51
C LEU A 72 -23.81 -0.98 -13.75
N THR A 73 -23.94 -2.16 -14.37
CA THR A 73 -24.96 -2.45 -15.38
C THR A 73 -25.79 -3.63 -14.90
N GLU A 74 -27.12 -3.50 -14.97
CA GLU A 74 -28.04 -4.55 -14.51
C GLU A 74 -27.78 -5.87 -15.24
N GLY A 75 -27.63 -6.97 -14.48
CA GLY A 75 -27.42 -8.31 -15.03
C GLY A 75 -25.99 -8.60 -15.50
N GLN A 76 -25.03 -7.69 -15.30
CA GLN A 76 -23.62 -7.89 -15.67
C GLN A 76 -22.70 -7.87 -14.43
N PRO A 77 -21.62 -8.66 -14.42
CA PRO A 77 -20.58 -8.53 -13.41
C PRO A 77 -19.99 -7.10 -13.40
N PRO A 78 -19.79 -6.48 -12.22
CA PRO A 78 -19.22 -5.14 -12.11
C PRO A 78 -17.87 -4.96 -12.84
N LEU A 79 -16.97 -5.94 -12.77
CA LEU A 79 -15.68 -5.87 -13.48
C LEU A 79 -15.84 -5.87 -15.02
N GLU A 80 -16.89 -6.50 -15.55
CA GLU A 80 -17.19 -6.43 -16.98
C GLU A 80 -17.68 -5.04 -17.36
N THR A 81 -18.55 -4.44 -16.53
CA THR A 81 -19.02 -3.05 -16.72
C THR A 81 -17.83 -2.08 -16.69
N LEU A 82 -16.93 -2.23 -15.70
CA LEU A 82 -15.74 -1.40 -15.57
C LEU A 82 -14.85 -1.48 -16.82
N LEU A 83 -14.61 -2.69 -17.34
CA LEU A 83 -13.83 -2.87 -18.57
C LEU A 83 -14.49 -2.17 -19.76
N GLN A 84 -15.79 -2.41 -19.99
CA GLN A 84 -16.53 -1.83 -21.11
C GLN A 84 -16.51 -0.30 -21.05
N PHE A 85 -16.75 0.28 -19.87
CA PHE A 85 -16.67 1.72 -19.67
C PHE A 85 -15.26 2.27 -19.92
N SER A 86 -14.24 1.62 -19.36
CA SER A 86 -12.85 2.08 -19.49
C SER A 86 -12.39 2.05 -20.95
N GLU A 87 -12.74 1.00 -21.69
CA GLU A 87 -12.44 0.93 -23.12
C GLU A 87 -13.20 1.98 -23.95
N ALA A 88 -14.45 2.24 -23.63
CA ALA A 88 -15.28 3.18 -24.38
C ALA A 88 -14.92 4.65 -24.14
N PHE A 89 -14.54 5.00 -22.91
CA PHE A 89 -14.45 6.41 -22.49
C PHE A 89 -13.05 6.85 -22.04
N LEU A 90 -12.18 5.94 -21.59
CA LEU A 90 -10.95 6.31 -20.89
C LEU A 90 -9.67 5.87 -21.59
N LYS A 91 -9.73 4.86 -22.47
CA LYS A 91 -8.55 4.20 -23.08
C LYS A 91 -7.58 5.11 -23.81
N GLU A 92 -8.06 6.23 -24.36
CA GLU A 92 -7.20 7.20 -25.07
C GLU A 92 -6.51 8.18 -24.09
N THR A 93 -6.91 8.20 -22.82
CA THR A 93 -6.46 9.16 -21.80
C THR A 93 -5.68 8.48 -20.68
N ILE A 94 -6.09 7.27 -20.26
CA ILE A 94 -5.45 6.49 -19.21
C ILE A 94 -4.90 5.19 -19.77
N ASN A 95 -3.81 4.71 -19.19
CA ASN A 95 -3.21 3.43 -19.55
C ASN A 95 -3.10 2.47 -18.36
N GLY A 96 -3.29 2.95 -17.13
CA GLY A 96 -3.32 2.14 -15.93
C GLY A 96 -4.66 2.18 -15.21
N ILE A 97 -5.04 1.06 -14.60
CA ILE A 97 -6.19 0.98 -13.71
C ILE A 97 -5.74 0.31 -12.40
N HIS A 98 -5.88 1.04 -11.30
CA HIS A 98 -5.79 0.51 -9.94
C HIS A 98 -7.20 0.12 -9.49
N ILE A 99 -7.44 -1.19 -9.45
CA ILE A 99 -8.66 -1.72 -8.86
C ILE A 99 -8.37 -1.94 -7.38
N LEU A 100 -9.08 -1.18 -6.52
CA LEU A 100 -9.08 -1.37 -5.07
C LEU A 100 -9.44 -2.82 -4.70
N PRO A 101 -9.13 -3.29 -3.47
CA PRO A 101 -9.07 -4.71 -3.19
C PRO A 101 -10.31 -5.48 -3.65
N PHE A 102 -10.13 -6.35 -4.66
CA PHE A 102 -11.21 -7.06 -5.34
C PHE A 102 -11.40 -8.50 -4.85
N PHE A 103 -10.87 -8.82 -3.67
CA PHE A 103 -10.98 -10.14 -3.02
C PHE A 103 -12.21 -10.19 -2.09
N PRO A 104 -12.70 -11.37 -1.70
CA PRO A 104 -13.67 -11.47 -0.60
C PRO A 104 -13.13 -10.78 0.66
N PHE A 105 -13.95 -9.94 1.27
CA PHE A 105 -13.61 -9.17 2.46
C PHE A 105 -14.78 -9.14 3.46
N SER A 106 -14.48 -8.84 4.73
CA SER A 106 -15.49 -8.76 5.80
C SER A 106 -15.81 -7.34 6.26
N SER A 107 -14.87 -6.41 6.13
CA SER A 107 -15.02 -5.00 6.51
C SER A 107 -14.01 -4.11 5.77
N ASP A 108 -14.02 -2.81 6.06
CA ASP A 108 -13.08 -1.81 5.54
C ASP A 108 -13.06 -1.75 4.01
N ASP A 109 -14.24 -1.88 3.39
CA ASP A 109 -14.49 -1.78 1.93
C ASP A 109 -13.48 -2.50 1.03
N GLY A 110 -12.95 -3.63 1.48
CA GLY A 110 -11.98 -4.43 0.73
C GLY A 110 -10.70 -4.75 1.48
N PHE A 111 -10.32 -3.96 2.48
CA PHE A 111 -9.00 -4.08 3.13
C PHE A 111 -8.96 -5.15 4.23
N SER A 112 -10.10 -5.66 4.70
CA SER A 112 -10.14 -6.84 5.57
C SER A 112 -10.33 -8.13 4.76
N ILE A 113 -9.25 -8.62 4.14
CA ILE A 113 -9.27 -9.74 3.18
C ILE A 113 -9.56 -11.09 3.84
N ILE A 114 -10.55 -11.83 3.30
CA ILE A 114 -10.90 -13.19 3.72
C ILE A 114 -10.10 -14.24 2.93
N ASP A 115 -9.99 -14.09 1.61
CA ASP A 115 -9.31 -15.04 0.73
C ASP A 115 -8.57 -14.33 -0.43
N TYR A 116 -7.25 -14.35 -0.38
CA TYR A 116 -6.36 -13.77 -1.38
C TYR A 116 -6.38 -14.49 -2.74
N ARG A 117 -6.89 -15.72 -2.82
CA ARG A 117 -6.77 -16.57 -4.02
C ARG A 117 -8.00 -16.53 -4.92
N GLN A 118 -9.05 -15.82 -4.50
CA GLN A 118 -10.30 -15.70 -5.22
C GLN A 118 -10.67 -14.24 -5.42
N VAL A 119 -11.10 -13.88 -6.63
CA VAL A 119 -11.79 -12.61 -6.87
C VAL A 119 -13.18 -12.68 -6.24
N ASN A 120 -13.61 -11.59 -5.58
CA ASN A 120 -14.91 -11.49 -4.94
C ASN A 120 -16.02 -11.85 -5.95
N PRO A 121 -16.82 -12.91 -5.69
CA PRO A 121 -17.85 -13.35 -6.62
C PRO A 121 -18.92 -12.30 -6.94
N LYS A 122 -19.07 -11.27 -6.09
CA LYS A 122 -19.95 -10.12 -6.35
C LYS A 122 -19.44 -9.21 -7.46
N LEU A 123 -18.12 -9.16 -7.67
CA LEU A 123 -17.46 -8.34 -8.68
C LEU A 123 -17.25 -9.10 -9.99
N GLY A 124 -16.96 -10.41 -9.90
CA GLY A 124 -16.72 -11.27 -11.04
C GLY A 124 -15.81 -12.45 -10.70
N ASN A 125 -14.80 -12.68 -11.52
CA ASN A 125 -13.81 -13.75 -11.35
C ASN A 125 -12.48 -13.37 -12.03
N TRP A 126 -11.45 -14.20 -11.89
CA TRP A 126 -10.14 -13.96 -12.49
C TRP A 126 -10.14 -13.69 -14.00
N LYS A 127 -11.07 -14.27 -14.78
CA LYS A 127 -11.15 -13.99 -16.22
C LYS A 127 -11.45 -12.51 -16.51
N HIS A 128 -12.23 -11.85 -15.65
CA HIS A 128 -12.52 -10.43 -15.79
C HIS A 128 -11.31 -9.57 -15.43
N ILE A 129 -10.57 -9.96 -14.39
CA ILE A 129 -9.31 -9.29 -14.00
C ILE A 129 -8.27 -9.40 -15.13
N THR A 130 -8.05 -10.61 -15.67
CA THR A 130 -7.14 -10.82 -16.80
C THR A 130 -7.59 -10.04 -18.03
N ALA A 131 -8.89 -9.98 -18.32
CA ALA A 131 -9.40 -9.19 -19.44
C ALA A 131 -9.11 -7.68 -19.28
N ILE A 132 -9.12 -7.15 -18.06
CA ILE A 132 -8.68 -5.76 -17.77
C ILE A 132 -7.16 -5.64 -17.92
N ALA A 133 -6.39 -6.57 -17.38
CA ALA A 133 -4.92 -6.58 -17.47
C ALA A 133 -4.39 -6.69 -18.92
N ASP A 134 -5.14 -7.33 -19.81
CA ASP A 134 -4.82 -7.42 -21.24
C ASP A 134 -4.94 -6.06 -21.97
N LYS A 135 -5.70 -5.11 -21.40
CA LYS A 135 -5.99 -3.79 -22.00
C LYS A 135 -5.29 -2.64 -21.29
N PHE A 136 -5.07 -2.76 -19.99
CA PHE A 136 -4.54 -1.71 -19.13
C PHE A 136 -3.42 -2.25 -18.23
N HIS A 137 -2.52 -1.38 -17.79
CA HIS A 137 -1.57 -1.69 -16.73
C HIS A 137 -2.33 -1.85 -15.41
N LEU A 138 -2.63 -3.10 -15.06
CA LEU A 138 -3.37 -3.42 -13.85
C LEU A 138 -2.50 -3.22 -12.62
N MET A 139 -2.97 -2.35 -11.73
CA MET A 139 -2.48 -2.20 -10.36
C MET A 139 -3.45 -2.89 -9.39
N SER A 140 -2.90 -3.67 -8.47
CA SER A 140 -3.64 -4.36 -7.41
C SER A 140 -3.01 -4.06 -6.07
N ASP A 141 -3.85 -3.94 -5.05
CA ASP A 141 -3.42 -3.97 -3.66
C ASP A 141 -2.86 -5.35 -3.30
N LEU A 142 -1.77 -5.33 -2.55
CA LEU A 142 -1.22 -6.46 -1.81
C LEU A 142 -1.38 -6.14 -0.32
N VAL A 143 -2.55 -6.47 0.24
CA VAL A 143 -2.91 -6.23 1.64
C VAL A 143 -2.36 -7.35 2.52
N ILE A 144 -1.08 -7.26 2.88
CA ILE A 144 -0.34 -8.34 3.54
C ILE A 144 0.06 -8.04 4.98
N ASN A 145 -0.17 -6.81 5.49
CA ASN A 145 0.07 -6.52 6.90
C ASN A 145 -0.92 -7.25 7.83
N HIS A 146 -2.16 -7.40 7.40
CA HIS A 146 -3.24 -8.01 8.16
C HIS A 146 -4.19 -8.77 7.23
N CYS A 147 -5.00 -9.66 7.80
CA CYS A 147 -6.14 -10.25 7.11
C CYS A 147 -7.36 -10.30 8.03
N SER A 148 -8.50 -10.66 7.43
CA SER A 148 -9.78 -10.76 8.13
C SER A 148 -9.73 -11.80 9.25
N SER A 149 -10.39 -11.47 10.37
CA SER A 149 -10.74 -12.42 11.43
C SER A 149 -11.68 -13.55 10.94
N GLN A 150 -12.24 -13.43 9.74
CA GLN A 150 -13.03 -14.46 9.08
C GLN A 150 -12.21 -15.31 8.08
N SER A 151 -10.92 -15.00 7.89
CA SER A 151 -10.04 -15.79 7.03
C SER A 151 -9.84 -17.21 7.54
N GLU A 152 -9.58 -18.15 6.62
CA GLU A 152 -9.28 -19.54 6.98
C GLU A 152 -8.01 -19.64 7.86
N TRP A 153 -7.01 -18.78 7.63
CA TRP A 153 -5.82 -18.70 8.48
C TRP A 153 -6.18 -18.34 9.92
N PHE A 154 -7.06 -17.37 10.15
CA PHE A 154 -7.47 -17.02 11.52
C PHE A 154 -8.31 -18.12 12.17
N GLN A 155 -9.18 -18.79 11.40
CA GLN A 155 -9.89 -19.97 11.92
C GLN A 155 -8.94 -21.13 12.24
N GLN A 156 -7.84 -21.27 11.52
CA GLN A 156 -6.77 -22.23 11.81
C GLN A 156 -6.05 -21.88 13.12
N LEU A 157 -5.71 -20.60 13.36
CA LEU A 157 -5.19 -20.13 14.65
C LEU A 157 -6.11 -20.50 15.82
N LYS A 158 -7.40 -20.20 15.72
CA LYS A 158 -8.38 -20.53 16.78
C LYS A 158 -8.51 -22.03 17.04
N ARG A 159 -8.25 -22.86 16.03
CA ARG A 159 -8.29 -24.33 16.13
C ARG A 159 -6.92 -24.96 16.44
N GLY A 160 -5.84 -24.20 16.50
CA GLY A 160 -4.47 -24.72 16.62
C GLY A 160 -4.04 -25.56 15.42
N ALA A 161 -4.56 -25.27 14.22
CA ALA A 161 -4.33 -26.04 13.00
C ALA A 161 -3.30 -25.40 12.06
N GLU A 162 -2.49 -26.23 11.42
CA GLU A 162 -1.56 -25.78 10.37
C GLU A 162 -2.30 -25.44 9.07
N PRO A 163 -1.75 -24.54 8.23
CA PRO A 163 -0.55 -23.75 8.51
C PRO A 163 -0.82 -22.45 9.29
N GLY A 164 -2.09 -22.03 9.42
CA GLY A 164 -2.45 -20.70 9.94
C GLY A 164 -2.21 -20.48 11.44
N LYS A 165 -1.89 -21.52 12.22
CA LYS A 165 -1.68 -21.39 13.67
C LYS A 165 -0.57 -20.42 14.08
N ASP A 166 0.43 -20.22 13.22
CA ASP A 166 1.61 -19.39 13.52
C ASP A 166 1.72 -18.18 12.55
N TYR A 167 0.65 -17.85 11.82
CA TYR A 167 0.66 -16.76 10.83
C TYR A 167 0.30 -15.39 11.39
N PHE A 168 -0.17 -15.29 12.63
CA PHE A 168 -0.57 -14.03 13.26
C PHE A 168 0.41 -13.62 14.35
N PHE A 169 0.65 -12.32 14.46
CA PHE A 169 1.49 -11.81 15.53
C PHE A 169 0.69 -11.82 16.84
N CYS A 170 1.23 -12.48 17.86
CA CYS A 170 0.67 -12.50 19.20
C CYS A 170 1.66 -11.87 20.17
N ALA A 171 1.20 -10.93 20.99
CA ALA A 171 1.99 -10.31 22.05
C ALA A 171 1.56 -10.84 23.43
N SER A 172 2.36 -10.57 24.46
CA SER A 172 1.95 -10.70 25.85
C SER A 172 1.19 -9.45 26.30
N PRO A 173 0.15 -9.56 27.14
CA PRO A 173 -0.44 -8.39 27.80
C PRO A 173 0.54 -7.65 28.72
N ASP A 174 1.65 -8.29 29.10
CA ASP A 174 2.72 -7.70 29.92
C ASP A 174 3.83 -7.03 29.08
N ASP A 175 3.77 -7.09 27.74
CA ASP A 175 4.74 -6.45 26.87
C ASP A 175 4.63 -4.92 26.92
N ASP A 176 5.76 -4.22 26.81
CA ASP A 176 5.75 -2.76 26.66
C ASP A 176 5.37 -2.36 25.23
N LEU A 177 4.16 -1.84 25.07
CA LEU A 177 3.59 -1.40 23.80
C LEU A 177 3.36 0.12 23.76
N SER A 178 3.94 0.86 24.72
CA SER A 178 3.69 2.30 24.89
C SER A 178 4.19 3.17 23.72
N GLU A 179 5.25 2.72 23.04
CA GLU A 179 5.85 3.42 21.90
C GLU A 179 5.19 3.11 20.55
N VAL A 180 4.27 2.14 20.49
CA VAL A 180 3.66 1.67 19.23
C VAL A 180 2.87 2.80 18.57
N VAL A 181 3.23 3.12 17.33
CA VAL A 181 2.50 4.12 16.52
C VAL A 181 1.31 3.44 15.85
N ARG A 182 0.14 4.07 15.92
CA ARG A 182 -1.11 3.50 15.38
C ARG A 182 -2.08 4.55 14.83
N PRO A 183 -2.86 4.21 13.80
CA PRO A 183 -3.81 5.13 13.17
C PRO A 183 -5.17 5.19 13.89
N ARG A 184 -5.51 4.19 14.71
CA ARG A 184 -6.84 4.02 15.31
C ARG A 184 -6.79 4.01 16.85
N THR A 185 -7.95 4.22 17.48
CA THR A 185 -8.08 4.42 18.94
C THR A 185 -8.61 3.19 19.71
N ASN A 186 -8.89 2.07 19.04
CA ASN A 186 -9.34 0.80 19.67
C ASN A 186 -8.26 0.22 20.60
N ASP A 187 -8.46 -0.92 21.26
CA ASP A 187 -7.32 -1.59 21.91
C ASP A 187 -6.43 -2.27 20.85
N LEU A 188 -5.12 -2.31 21.10
CA LEU A 188 -4.15 -2.91 20.17
C LEU A 188 -4.20 -4.43 20.18
N LEU A 189 -4.46 -5.02 21.36
CA LEU A 189 -4.48 -6.45 21.57
C LEU A 189 -5.90 -6.97 21.74
N GLN A 190 -6.22 -8.07 21.06
CA GLN A 190 -7.47 -8.78 21.24
C GLN A 190 -7.21 -10.18 21.81
N ARG A 191 -7.82 -10.49 22.96
CA ARG A 191 -7.74 -11.82 23.54
C ARG A 191 -8.61 -12.81 22.77
N ILE A 192 -8.04 -13.94 22.38
CA ILE A 192 -8.72 -15.09 21.76
C ILE A 192 -8.44 -16.37 22.54
N GLU A 193 -9.34 -17.34 22.41
CA GLU A 193 -9.14 -18.69 22.94
C GLU A 193 -8.56 -19.59 21.86
N THR A 194 -7.50 -20.33 22.18
CA THR A 194 -6.95 -21.41 21.35
C THR A 194 -6.77 -22.69 22.18
N PRO A 195 -6.53 -23.87 21.56
CA PRO A 195 -6.32 -25.12 22.29
C PRO A 195 -5.13 -25.10 23.25
N ASP A 196 -4.12 -24.24 23.00
CA ASP A 196 -2.93 -24.09 23.84
C ASP A 196 -3.14 -23.08 24.99
N GLY A 197 -4.33 -22.48 25.08
CA GLY A 197 -4.66 -21.42 26.03
C GLY A 197 -4.96 -20.08 25.35
N PRO A 198 -5.19 -19.02 26.13
CA PRO A 198 -5.49 -17.71 25.57
C PRO A 198 -4.28 -17.11 24.87
N ARG A 199 -4.51 -16.47 23.72
CA ARG A 199 -3.52 -15.67 22.99
C ARG A 199 -4.04 -14.26 22.79
N TYR A 200 -3.14 -13.29 22.63
CA TYR A 200 -3.49 -11.89 22.40
C TYR A 200 -2.98 -11.48 21.03
N VAL A 201 -3.88 -11.48 20.06
CA VAL A 201 -3.54 -11.13 18.67
C VAL A 201 -3.41 -9.62 18.52
N TRP A 202 -2.50 -9.21 17.64
CA TRP A 202 -2.22 -7.82 17.35
C TRP A 202 -3.18 -7.27 16.27
N CYS A 203 -3.76 -6.11 16.52
CA CYS A 203 -4.77 -5.47 15.70
C CYS A 203 -4.47 -3.98 15.54
N THR A 204 -3.60 -3.63 14.59
CA THR A 204 -3.16 -2.24 14.33
C THR A 204 -4.33 -1.34 13.94
N PHE A 205 -5.28 -1.87 13.15
CA PHE A 205 -6.39 -1.12 12.57
C PHE A 205 -7.73 -1.41 13.26
N SER A 206 -8.17 -2.66 13.28
CA SER A 206 -9.44 -3.07 13.87
C SER A 206 -9.37 -4.52 14.35
N PHE A 207 -10.33 -4.94 15.17
CA PHE A 207 -10.42 -6.35 15.60
C PHE A 207 -10.83 -7.32 14.48
N ASP A 208 -11.30 -6.80 13.35
CA ASP A 208 -11.51 -7.62 12.16
C ASP A 208 -10.24 -7.73 11.31
N GLN A 209 -9.28 -6.82 11.45
CA GLN A 209 -8.01 -6.79 10.73
C GLN A 209 -6.88 -7.25 11.66
N VAL A 210 -6.58 -8.54 11.63
CA VAL A 210 -5.59 -9.15 12.52
C VAL A 210 -4.23 -9.20 11.84
N ASP A 211 -3.22 -8.62 12.47
CA ASP A 211 -1.89 -8.46 11.91
C ASP A 211 -1.16 -9.80 11.74
N LEU A 212 -0.58 -9.97 10.55
CA LEU A 212 0.17 -11.13 10.13
C LEU A 212 1.63 -11.04 10.63
N ASN A 213 2.24 -12.20 10.83
CA ASN A 213 3.57 -12.35 11.41
C ASN A 213 4.64 -12.61 10.34
N PHE A 214 5.26 -11.54 9.84
CA PHE A 214 6.39 -11.67 8.91
C PHE A 214 7.65 -12.24 9.56
N ALA A 215 7.78 -12.27 10.88
CA ALA A 215 8.90 -12.97 11.52
C ALA A 215 8.82 -14.50 11.34
N ASN A 216 7.67 -15.03 10.91
CA ASN A 216 7.52 -16.42 10.50
C ASN A 216 7.93 -16.59 9.01
N PRO A 217 9.06 -17.24 8.70
CA PRO A 217 9.48 -17.44 7.30
C PRO A 217 8.48 -18.30 6.49
N GLN A 218 7.71 -19.19 7.12
CA GLN A 218 6.70 -19.95 6.40
C GLN A 218 5.56 -19.06 5.88
N PHE A 219 5.22 -18.01 6.61
CA PHE A 219 4.21 -17.05 6.18
C PHE A 219 4.70 -16.26 4.95
N LEU A 220 5.98 -15.87 4.92
CA LEU A 220 6.57 -15.22 3.75
C LEU A 220 6.39 -16.09 2.48
N GLN A 221 6.58 -17.42 2.57
CA GLN A 221 6.34 -18.31 1.42
C GLN A 221 4.90 -18.21 0.90
N GLU A 222 3.90 -18.12 1.78
CA GLU A 222 2.50 -17.97 1.37
C GLU A 222 2.26 -16.64 0.65
N VAL A 223 2.88 -15.55 1.13
CA VAL A 223 2.83 -14.25 0.47
C VAL A 223 3.46 -14.32 -0.93
N ILE A 224 4.60 -14.99 -1.09
CA ILE A 224 5.23 -15.15 -2.41
C ILE A 224 4.34 -15.97 -3.37
N LYS A 225 3.61 -16.97 -2.89
CA LYS A 225 2.61 -17.69 -3.71
C LYS A 225 1.47 -16.77 -4.17
N ILE A 226 1.04 -15.83 -3.32
CA ILE A 226 0.01 -14.83 -3.66
C ILE A 226 0.56 -13.85 -4.70
N VAL A 227 1.77 -13.34 -4.51
CA VAL A 227 2.45 -12.46 -5.49
C VAL A 227 2.56 -13.14 -6.85
N LYS A 228 3.00 -14.42 -6.86
CA LYS A 228 3.08 -15.20 -8.09
C LYS A 228 1.73 -15.37 -8.77
N LEU A 229 0.68 -15.70 -8.01
CA LEU A 229 -0.68 -15.79 -8.54
C LEU A 229 -1.07 -14.48 -9.22
N TYR A 230 -0.83 -13.34 -8.60
CA TYR A 230 -1.25 -12.04 -9.14
C TYR A 230 -0.46 -11.68 -10.41
N LEU A 231 0.85 -11.96 -10.44
CA LEU A 231 1.66 -11.84 -11.65
C LEU A 231 1.10 -12.69 -12.80
N ASP A 232 0.73 -13.94 -12.52
CA ASP A 232 0.16 -14.86 -13.52
C ASP A 232 -1.19 -14.41 -14.05
N GLN A 233 -1.92 -13.62 -13.27
CA GLN A 233 -3.22 -13.06 -13.65
C GLN A 233 -3.10 -11.69 -14.34
N GLY A 234 -1.88 -11.19 -14.54
CA GLY A 234 -1.59 -9.98 -15.31
C GLY A 234 -1.39 -8.70 -14.48
N VAL A 235 -1.32 -8.79 -13.15
CA VAL A 235 -0.97 -7.64 -12.31
C VAL A 235 0.45 -7.18 -12.66
N LYS A 236 0.58 -5.91 -13.04
CA LYS A 236 1.88 -5.29 -13.34
C LYS A 236 2.35 -4.37 -12.23
N VAL A 237 1.46 -3.87 -11.38
CA VAL A 237 1.83 -2.95 -10.30
C VAL A 237 1.24 -3.41 -8.98
N PHE A 238 2.11 -3.60 -7.99
CA PHE A 238 1.74 -4.02 -6.65
C PHE A 238 1.74 -2.81 -5.72
N ARG A 239 0.57 -2.41 -5.23
CA ARG A 239 0.46 -1.44 -4.13
C ARG A 239 0.60 -2.20 -2.81
N LEU A 240 1.71 -2.00 -2.10
CA LEU A 240 1.94 -2.58 -0.78
C LEU A 240 1.20 -1.75 0.25
N ASP A 241 0.04 -2.24 0.66
CA ASP A 241 -0.84 -1.60 1.64
C ASP A 241 -0.29 -1.79 3.06
N ALA A 242 -0.32 -0.71 3.86
CA ALA A 242 0.11 -0.72 5.25
C ALA A 242 1.50 -1.35 5.48
N VAL A 243 2.39 -1.25 4.48
CA VAL A 243 3.67 -1.98 4.47
C VAL A 243 4.58 -1.57 5.62
N ALA A 244 4.46 -0.32 6.09
CA ALA A 244 5.24 0.17 7.22
C ALA A 244 5.05 -0.63 8.51
N PHE A 245 3.94 -1.35 8.67
CA PHE A 245 3.58 -2.07 9.89
C PHE A 245 3.93 -3.57 9.88
N ILE A 246 4.50 -4.11 8.80
CA ILE A 246 4.61 -5.57 8.63
C ILE A 246 5.50 -6.26 9.67
N TRP A 247 6.48 -5.56 10.26
CA TRP A 247 7.39 -6.09 11.27
C TRP A 247 7.12 -5.50 12.66
N LYS A 248 7.09 -6.36 13.69
CA LYS A 248 6.70 -5.99 15.06
C LYS A 248 7.77 -6.39 16.05
N VAL A 249 8.21 -5.44 16.86
CA VAL A 249 9.15 -5.65 17.97
C VAL A 249 8.63 -4.85 19.18
N PRO A 250 8.07 -5.52 20.22
CA PRO A 250 7.65 -4.85 21.44
C PRO A 250 8.77 -3.97 22.03
N GLY A 251 8.41 -2.82 22.59
CA GLY A 251 9.36 -1.78 23.03
C GLY A 251 9.87 -0.85 21.92
N THR A 252 9.35 -0.97 20.69
CA THR A 252 9.65 -0.05 19.57
C THR A 252 8.36 0.55 19.01
N ASN A 253 8.49 1.49 18.06
CA ASN A 253 7.34 2.08 17.38
C ASN A 253 6.61 1.13 16.41
N CYS A 254 7.20 -0.02 16.08
CA CYS A 254 6.69 -1.01 15.12
C CYS A 254 6.30 -0.39 13.76
N LEU A 255 7.04 0.64 13.32
CA LEU A 255 6.79 1.37 12.09
C LEU A 255 8.08 1.53 11.29
N SER A 256 8.07 1.07 10.03
CA SER A 256 9.21 1.16 9.09
C SER A 256 10.52 0.62 9.67
N LEU A 257 10.46 -0.49 10.40
CA LEU A 257 11.64 -1.15 10.95
C LEU A 257 12.60 -1.62 9.83
N PRO A 258 13.90 -1.83 10.10
CA PRO A 258 14.86 -2.25 9.08
C PRO A 258 14.44 -3.51 8.31
N GLU A 259 13.81 -4.46 8.98
CA GLU A 259 13.27 -5.69 8.38
C GLU A 259 12.10 -5.43 7.44
N THR A 260 11.27 -4.41 7.71
CA THR A 260 10.22 -3.96 6.79
C THR A 260 10.83 -3.53 5.46
N HIS A 261 11.83 -2.65 5.50
CA HIS A 261 12.52 -2.18 4.30
C HIS A 261 13.16 -3.35 3.53
N GLU A 262 13.77 -4.30 4.25
CA GLU A 262 14.42 -5.44 3.62
C GLU A 262 13.43 -6.42 2.97
N ILE A 263 12.24 -6.59 3.55
CA ILE A 263 11.15 -7.36 2.92
C ILE A 263 10.69 -6.69 1.61
N VAL A 264 10.58 -5.37 1.57
CA VAL A 264 10.22 -4.65 0.33
C VAL A 264 11.29 -4.84 -0.75
N ARG A 265 12.58 -4.78 -0.37
CA ARG A 265 13.69 -5.09 -1.30
C ARG A 265 13.63 -6.53 -1.79
N LEU A 266 13.34 -7.48 -0.90
CA LEU A 266 13.17 -8.88 -1.28
C LEU A 266 12.02 -9.05 -2.29
N PHE A 267 10.86 -8.42 -2.07
CA PHE A 267 9.77 -8.46 -3.04
C PHE A 267 10.17 -7.85 -4.38
N ARG A 268 10.88 -6.71 -4.37
CA ARG A 268 11.37 -6.09 -5.60
C ARG A 268 12.26 -7.07 -6.36
N THR A 269 13.25 -7.66 -5.69
CA THR A 269 14.17 -8.64 -6.28
C THR A 269 13.41 -9.85 -6.84
N LEU A 270 12.50 -10.45 -6.06
CA LEU A 270 11.73 -11.62 -6.51
C LEU A 270 10.87 -11.31 -7.75
N ILE A 271 10.21 -10.16 -7.77
CA ILE A 271 9.32 -9.76 -8.86
C ILE A 271 10.12 -9.39 -10.11
N GLN A 272 11.15 -8.54 -9.99
CA GLN A 272 11.87 -8.02 -11.16
C GLN A 272 12.61 -9.10 -11.96
N PHE A 273 13.12 -10.15 -11.31
CA PHE A 273 13.78 -11.26 -12.01
C PHE A 273 12.83 -12.08 -12.88
N VAL A 274 11.54 -12.11 -12.55
CA VAL A 274 10.51 -12.86 -13.29
C VAL A 274 9.73 -11.96 -14.25
N SER A 275 9.44 -10.73 -13.83
CA SER A 275 8.70 -9.74 -14.59
C SER A 275 9.37 -8.37 -14.45
N PRO A 276 10.37 -8.04 -15.29
CA PRO A 276 11.12 -6.79 -15.17
C PRO A 276 10.28 -5.53 -15.37
N GLN A 277 9.12 -5.63 -16.01
CA GLN A 277 8.20 -4.50 -16.19
C GLN A 277 7.26 -4.32 -14.99
N ALA A 278 7.23 -5.25 -14.05
CA ALA A 278 6.37 -5.15 -12.88
C ALA A 278 6.97 -4.19 -11.86
N MET A 279 6.09 -3.39 -11.25
CA MET A 279 6.47 -2.35 -10.30
C MET A 279 5.89 -2.63 -8.92
N ILE A 280 6.55 -2.04 -7.93
CA ILE A 280 6.11 -2.00 -6.54
C ILE A 280 5.90 -0.54 -6.16
N ILE A 281 4.76 -0.26 -5.57
CA ILE A 281 4.43 1.03 -4.98
C ILE A 281 4.19 0.82 -3.50
N THR A 282 4.85 1.57 -2.64
CA THR A 282 4.59 1.52 -1.20
C THR A 282 3.58 2.57 -0.83
N GLU A 283 2.52 2.17 -0.12
CA GLU A 283 1.64 3.12 0.54
C GLU A 283 2.08 3.30 2.00
N THR A 284 2.58 4.50 2.30
CA THR A 284 3.02 4.89 3.64
C THR A 284 2.61 6.34 3.93
N ASN A 285 1.48 6.51 4.60
CA ASN A 285 1.00 7.81 5.07
C ASN A 285 1.81 8.33 6.30
N ILE A 286 3.11 8.55 6.09
CA ILE A 286 4.09 8.97 7.09
C ILE A 286 4.77 10.29 6.66
N PRO A 287 5.47 11.00 7.57
CA PRO A 287 6.19 12.22 7.21
C PRO A 287 7.14 12.01 6.02
N ASN A 288 7.25 13.04 5.19
CA ASN A 288 7.90 12.98 3.88
C ASN A 288 9.31 12.37 3.89
N ARG A 289 10.17 12.75 4.85
CA ARG A 289 11.55 12.19 4.93
C ARG A 289 11.57 10.68 5.19
N GLU A 290 10.61 10.16 5.95
CA GLU A 290 10.49 8.73 6.23
C GLU A 290 9.96 8.00 5.01
N ASN A 291 9.00 8.59 4.28
CA ASN A 291 8.48 8.02 3.03
C ASN A 291 9.57 7.90 1.95
N LEU A 292 10.46 8.90 1.83
CA LEU A 292 11.61 8.86 0.91
C LEU A 292 12.55 7.68 1.13
N ALA A 293 12.63 7.15 2.35
CA ALA A 293 13.49 6.00 2.66
C ALA A 293 13.07 4.74 1.88
N TYR A 294 11.80 4.62 1.48
CA TYR A 294 11.28 3.50 0.71
C TYR A 294 11.76 3.47 -0.75
N PHE A 295 12.44 4.50 -1.25
CA PHE A 295 13.21 4.36 -2.49
C PHE A 295 14.49 3.54 -2.31
N GLY A 296 15.00 3.45 -1.07
CA GLY A 296 16.31 2.88 -0.78
C GLY A 296 17.40 3.54 -1.63
N ASN A 297 18.28 2.72 -2.19
CA ASN A 297 19.23 3.15 -3.22
C ASN A 297 18.73 2.76 -4.62
N SER A 298 17.48 3.13 -4.94
CA SER A 298 16.74 2.65 -6.13
C SER A 298 16.54 1.12 -6.17
N ASN A 299 16.54 0.47 -5.00
CA ASN A 299 16.47 -0.99 -4.88
C ASN A 299 15.32 -1.49 -4.01
N GLU A 300 14.39 -0.60 -3.64
CA GLU A 300 13.23 -0.92 -2.80
C GLU A 300 11.92 -0.67 -3.58
N ALA A 301 11.12 0.36 -3.27
CA ALA A 301 9.95 0.70 -4.07
C ALA A 301 10.35 1.32 -5.43
N HIS A 302 9.52 1.10 -6.46
CA HIS A 302 9.63 1.83 -7.73
C HIS A 302 8.92 3.18 -7.64
N ALA A 303 7.78 3.22 -6.94
CA ALA A 303 7.10 4.48 -6.65
C ALA A 303 6.69 4.57 -5.18
N ILE A 304 6.60 5.80 -4.69
CA ILE A 304 6.00 6.10 -3.39
C ILE A 304 4.90 7.13 -3.59
N TYR A 305 3.83 7.03 -2.82
CA TYR A 305 2.75 8.02 -2.86
C TYR A 305 3.23 9.38 -2.39
N ASN A 306 2.84 10.44 -3.10
CA ASN A 306 3.18 11.80 -2.73
C ASN A 306 2.18 12.40 -1.73
N PHE A 307 2.15 11.82 -0.53
CA PHE A 307 1.14 12.11 0.50
C PHE A 307 1.13 13.55 1.03
N SER A 308 2.22 14.31 0.87
CA SER A 308 2.25 15.74 1.22
C SER A 308 1.51 16.61 0.21
N LEU A 309 1.33 16.16 -1.03
CA LEU A 309 0.70 16.96 -2.08
C LEU A 309 -0.78 17.30 -1.80
N PRO A 310 -1.68 16.34 -1.49
CA PRO A 310 -3.10 16.64 -1.28
C PRO A 310 -3.38 17.74 -0.25
N PRO A 311 -2.89 17.67 1.02
CA PRO A 311 -3.22 18.71 2.00
C PRO A 311 -2.60 20.08 1.65
N LEU A 312 -1.39 20.10 1.08
CA LEU A 312 -0.73 21.35 0.69
C LEU A 312 -1.46 22.03 -0.48
N LEU A 313 -1.94 21.24 -1.44
CA LEU A 313 -2.66 21.74 -2.60
C LEU A 313 -4.04 22.26 -2.20
N VAL A 314 -4.77 21.53 -1.35
CA VAL A 314 -6.06 21.97 -0.82
C VAL A 314 -5.87 23.28 -0.05
N ASN A 315 -4.88 23.35 0.85
CA ASN A 315 -4.57 24.58 1.57
C ASN A 315 -4.26 25.75 0.62
N ALA A 316 -3.43 25.53 -0.41
CA ALA A 316 -3.05 26.59 -1.33
C ALA A 316 -4.24 27.18 -2.10
N LEU A 317 -5.21 26.34 -2.48
CA LEU A 317 -6.44 26.77 -3.14
C LEU A 317 -7.44 27.42 -2.17
N LEU A 318 -7.45 26.97 -0.91
CA LEU A 318 -8.33 27.50 0.13
C LEU A 318 -7.91 28.89 0.60
N CYS A 319 -6.60 29.11 0.83
CA CYS A 319 -6.06 30.38 1.32
C CYS A 319 -5.57 31.33 0.22
N GLY A 320 -5.52 30.86 -1.04
CA GLY A 320 -5.03 31.64 -2.17
C GLY A 320 -3.51 31.88 -2.17
N SER A 321 -2.74 31.04 -1.46
CA SER A 321 -1.28 31.16 -1.33
C SER A 321 -0.56 29.85 -1.62
N CYS A 322 0.33 29.85 -2.61
CA CYS A 322 1.16 28.68 -2.93
C CYS A 322 2.42 28.55 -2.06
N GLN A 323 2.57 29.33 -0.98
CA GLN A 323 3.82 29.43 -0.23
C GLN A 323 4.30 28.06 0.29
N HIS A 324 3.42 27.29 0.92
CA HIS A 324 3.75 25.97 1.47
C HIS A 324 4.01 24.94 0.39
N LEU A 325 3.13 24.88 -0.62
CA LEU A 325 3.31 23.99 -1.78
C LEU A 325 4.66 24.23 -2.47
N LYS A 326 5.00 25.50 -2.74
CA LYS A 326 6.27 25.88 -3.36
C LYS A 326 7.48 25.54 -2.47
N THR A 327 7.40 25.84 -1.18
CA THR A 327 8.50 25.57 -0.24
C THR A 327 8.77 24.08 -0.14
N TRP A 328 7.71 23.28 -0.01
CA TRP A 328 7.80 21.84 0.00
C TRP A 328 8.39 21.28 -1.30
N MET A 329 7.87 21.68 -2.47
CA MET A 329 8.42 21.24 -3.77
C MET A 329 9.91 21.54 -3.92
N MET A 330 10.35 22.74 -3.50
CA MET A 330 11.76 23.13 -3.57
C MET A 330 12.65 22.37 -2.58
N SER A 331 12.07 21.74 -1.56
CA SER A 331 12.78 20.91 -0.59
C SER A 331 12.88 19.43 -1.00
N MET A 332 12.07 19.00 -1.98
CA MET A 332 12.02 17.62 -2.43
C MET A 332 13.26 17.27 -3.26
N PRO A 333 13.97 16.18 -2.94
CA PRO A 333 14.98 15.69 -3.85
C PRO A 333 14.31 15.19 -5.13
N PRO A 334 14.95 15.36 -6.31
CA PRO A 334 14.49 14.68 -7.51
C PRO A 334 14.49 13.16 -7.25
N ALA A 335 13.51 12.46 -7.81
CA ALA A 335 13.49 11.00 -7.73
C ALA A 335 14.76 10.43 -8.41
N LEU A 336 15.25 9.30 -7.88
CA LEU A 336 16.40 8.62 -8.44
C LEU A 336 15.99 7.94 -9.76
N HIS A 337 16.97 7.64 -10.62
CA HIS A 337 16.66 6.87 -11.83
C HIS A 337 16.14 5.49 -11.46
N GLY A 338 15.02 5.09 -12.06
CA GLY A 338 14.27 3.89 -11.71
C GLY A 338 13.34 4.06 -10.50
N THR A 339 13.12 5.29 -10.03
CA THR A 339 12.09 5.60 -9.02
C THR A 339 11.27 6.85 -9.35
N THR A 340 10.05 6.95 -8.83
CA THR A 340 9.17 8.11 -9.04
C THR A 340 8.23 8.39 -7.87
N TYR A 341 7.75 9.63 -7.79
CA TYR A 341 6.63 9.98 -6.92
C TYR A 341 5.32 9.70 -7.65
N LEU A 342 4.37 9.06 -6.98
CA LEU A 342 3.00 8.92 -7.47
C LEU A 342 2.18 10.10 -6.95
N ASN A 343 1.97 11.09 -7.82
CA ASN A 343 1.18 12.27 -7.50
C ASN A 343 -0.32 11.94 -7.52
N PHE A 344 -1.01 12.34 -6.45
CA PHE A 344 -2.45 12.20 -6.31
C PHE A 344 -2.96 13.36 -5.44
N ILE A 345 -4.26 13.63 -5.51
CA ILE A 345 -4.93 14.69 -4.74
C ILE A 345 -6.19 14.22 -4.02
N ALA A 346 -6.60 12.96 -4.24
CA ALA A 346 -7.67 12.28 -3.52
C ALA A 346 -7.45 10.77 -3.55
N SER A 347 -7.85 10.10 -2.47
CA SER A 347 -7.79 8.65 -2.31
C SER A 347 -9.10 8.13 -1.70
N HIS A 348 -9.18 6.82 -1.48
CA HIS A 348 -10.30 6.17 -0.81
C HIS A 348 -10.33 6.45 0.71
N ASP A 349 -9.18 6.65 1.34
CA ASP A 349 -9.09 6.97 2.78
C ASP A 349 -9.40 8.44 3.08
N GLY A 350 -9.12 9.34 2.14
CA GLY A 350 -9.32 10.79 2.30
C GLY A 350 -8.00 11.57 2.26
N ILE A 351 -8.01 12.82 2.75
CA ILE A 351 -6.83 13.68 2.76
C ILE A 351 -6.10 13.50 4.10
N GLY A 352 -4.99 12.76 4.08
CA GLY A 352 -4.12 12.57 5.24
C GLY A 352 -3.45 13.87 5.69
N LEU A 353 -3.43 14.11 7.00
CA LEU A 353 -2.86 15.31 7.61
C LEU A 353 -1.47 15.08 8.22
N ARG A 354 -1.10 13.83 8.48
CA ARG A 354 0.25 13.44 8.90
C ARG A 354 1.37 13.98 8.01
N PRO A 355 1.25 13.91 6.68
CA PRO A 355 2.28 14.39 5.75
C PRO A 355 2.41 15.92 5.69
N ALA A 356 1.48 16.66 6.29
CA ALA A 356 1.54 18.11 6.42
C ALA A 356 2.27 18.57 7.70
N GLU A 357 2.54 17.66 8.64
CA GLU A 357 3.23 17.97 9.89
C GLU A 357 4.65 18.50 9.63
N GLY A 358 4.94 19.69 10.15
CA GLY A 358 6.21 20.38 9.93
C GLY A 358 6.31 21.11 8.59
N LEU A 359 5.30 21.00 7.71
CA LEU A 359 5.19 21.77 6.47
C LEU A 359 4.22 22.94 6.59
N MET A 360 3.17 22.78 7.41
CA MET A 360 2.22 23.80 7.80
C MET A 360 2.21 23.95 9.31
N ASP A 361 1.84 25.12 9.82
CA ASP A 361 1.65 25.29 11.25
C ASP A 361 0.30 24.69 11.72
N GLU A 362 0.16 24.48 13.03
CA GLU A 362 -1.04 23.85 13.57
C GLU A 362 -2.29 24.71 13.44
N ALA A 363 -2.15 26.04 13.39
CA ALA A 363 -3.28 26.95 13.25
C ALA A 363 -3.87 26.85 11.83
N GLU A 364 -3.00 26.84 10.81
CA GLU A 364 -3.39 26.66 9.40
C GLU A 364 -4.04 25.29 9.17
N ILE A 365 -3.49 24.22 9.75
CA ILE A 365 -4.09 22.89 9.66
C ILE A 365 -5.50 22.89 10.28
N ASN A 366 -5.66 23.49 11.47
CA ASN A 366 -6.95 23.54 12.14
C ASN A 366 -7.98 24.40 11.40
N GLU A 367 -7.55 25.51 10.77
CA GLU A 367 -8.40 26.36 9.94
C GLU A 367 -8.87 25.61 8.68
N MET A 368 -7.94 24.94 7.98
CA MET A 368 -8.28 24.08 6.84
C MET A 368 -9.27 22.99 7.25
N VAL A 369 -9.02 22.28 8.35
CA VAL A 369 -9.91 21.24 8.88
C VAL A 369 -11.30 21.80 9.16
N SER A 370 -11.39 22.95 9.83
CA SER A 370 -12.66 23.60 10.15
C SER A 370 -13.45 23.98 8.90
N MET A 371 -12.78 24.48 7.87
CA MET A 371 -13.42 24.80 6.58
C MET A 371 -13.89 23.55 5.85
N MET A 372 -13.11 22.47 5.85
CA MET A 372 -13.53 21.21 5.25
C MET A 372 -14.77 20.62 5.95
N GLU A 373 -14.89 20.75 7.28
CA GLU A 373 -16.12 20.39 8.00
C GLU A 373 -17.32 21.25 7.58
N GLN A 374 -17.12 22.56 7.38
CA GLN A 374 -18.18 23.45 6.87
C GLN A 374 -18.64 23.07 5.46
N PHE A 375 -17.73 22.58 4.61
CA PHE A 375 -18.04 22.05 3.28
C PHE A 375 -18.64 20.63 3.31
N GLY A 376 -18.91 20.07 4.50
CA GLY A 376 -19.58 18.79 4.69
C GLY A 376 -18.64 17.60 4.87
N GLY A 377 -17.33 17.84 4.99
CA GLY A 377 -16.33 16.84 5.31
C GLY A 377 -16.45 16.32 6.75
N ARG A 378 -15.85 15.17 7.02
CA ARG A 378 -15.75 14.57 8.36
C ARG A 378 -14.31 14.29 8.74
N ILE A 379 -13.97 14.44 10.01
CA ILE A 379 -12.58 14.34 10.46
C ILE A 379 -12.36 13.06 11.26
N SER A 380 -11.42 12.25 10.80
CA SER A 380 -10.88 11.14 11.57
C SER A 380 -9.84 11.68 12.55
N MET A 381 -9.89 11.27 13.81
CA MET A 381 -8.97 11.69 14.86
C MET A 381 -8.04 10.55 15.27
N ARG A 382 -6.78 10.86 15.57
CA ARG A 382 -5.82 9.94 16.21
C ARG A 382 -5.56 10.33 17.65
N SER A 383 -5.27 9.34 18.49
CA SER A 383 -4.83 9.54 19.88
C SER A 383 -3.31 9.71 19.94
N LEU A 384 -2.85 10.62 20.79
CA LEU A 384 -1.44 10.79 21.12
C LEU A 384 -1.13 10.13 22.48
N PRO A 385 0.15 9.82 22.78
CA PRO A 385 0.54 9.17 24.04
C PRO A 385 0.14 9.96 25.29
N ASP A 386 0.01 11.28 25.18
CA ASP A 386 -0.45 12.16 26.25
C ASP A 386 -1.98 12.17 26.46
N GLY A 387 -2.72 11.38 25.66
CA GLY A 387 -4.17 11.27 25.70
C GLY A 387 -4.90 12.35 24.91
N SER A 388 -4.20 13.32 24.32
CA SER A 388 -4.79 14.31 23.43
C SER A 388 -5.18 13.70 22.08
N ARG A 389 -6.04 14.38 21.34
CA ARG A 389 -6.48 13.95 20.00
C ARG A 389 -6.08 14.99 18.96
N ARG A 390 -5.58 14.51 17.82
CA ARG A 390 -5.21 15.36 16.68
C ARG A 390 -5.96 14.90 15.43
N PRO A 391 -6.38 15.82 14.53
CA PRO A 391 -6.87 15.46 13.21
C PRO A 391 -5.87 14.56 12.49
N TYR A 392 -6.35 13.46 11.93
CA TYR A 392 -5.56 12.49 11.18
C TYR A 392 -5.84 12.59 9.68
N GLU A 393 -7.13 12.74 9.33
CA GLU A 393 -7.58 12.63 7.95
C GLU A 393 -8.91 13.37 7.75
N ILE A 394 -9.02 14.06 6.61
CA ILE A 394 -10.23 14.75 6.17
C ILE A 394 -10.94 13.86 5.16
N ASN A 395 -12.13 13.39 5.54
CA ASN A 395 -13.02 12.57 4.71
C ASN A 395 -13.98 13.50 3.98
N ILE A 396 -13.61 13.89 2.75
CA ILE A 396 -14.40 14.78 1.90
C ILE A 396 -14.16 14.40 0.44
N SER A 397 -15.15 14.57 -0.43
CA SER A 397 -14.90 14.46 -1.86
C SER A 397 -14.00 15.61 -2.31
N LEU A 398 -13.09 15.37 -3.25
CA LEU A 398 -12.23 16.44 -3.76
C LEU A 398 -13.05 17.59 -4.35
N PHE A 399 -14.18 17.29 -4.99
CA PHE A 399 -15.04 18.32 -5.55
C PHE A 399 -15.64 19.20 -4.45
N ASP A 400 -16.11 18.62 -3.34
CA ASP A 400 -16.62 19.37 -2.20
C ASP A 400 -15.53 20.17 -1.47
N ALA A 401 -14.30 19.65 -1.40
CA ALA A 401 -13.15 20.39 -0.85
C ALA A 401 -12.86 21.69 -1.62
N MET A 402 -13.30 21.80 -2.87
CA MET A 402 -13.10 22.97 -3.72
C MET A 402 -14.28 23.97 -3.70
N ARG A 403 -15.27 23.81 -2.82
CA ARG A 403 -16.48 24.67 -2.76
C ARG A 403 -16.22 26.16 -2.55
N GLY A 404 -15.10 26.52 -1.92
CA GLY A 404 -14.85 27.90 -1.55
C GLY A 404 -13.43 28.17 -1.07
N THR A 405 -13.27 29.30 -0.39
CA THR A 405 -12.02 29.74 0.26
C THR A 405 -12.22 29.84 1.77
N LEU A 406 -11.23 30.38 2.49
CA LEU A 406 -11.39 30.78 3.90
C LEU A 406 -12.51 31.80 4.14
N ASP A 407 -12.97 32.51 3.11
CA ASP A 407 -14.08 33.46 3.18
C ASP A 407 -15.47 32.79 3.01
N GLY A 408 -15.51 31.48 2.73
CA GLY A 408 -16.74 30.71 2.52
C GLY A 408 -16.90 30.20 1.08
N GLU A 409 -18.09 29.65 0.78
CA GLU A 409 -18.45 29.15 -0.55
C GLU A 409 -18.53 30.28 -1.59
N ASP A 410 -18.16 29.98 -2.84
CA ASP A 410 -18.28 30.90 -3.97
C ASP A 410 -18.51 30.19 -5.31
N GLU A 411 -18.45 30.95 -6.40
CA GLU A 411 -18.75 30.48 -7.77
C GLU A 411 -17.62 29.70 -8.46
N TRP A 412 -16.41 29.63 -7.89
CA TRP A 412 -15.20 29.14 -8.58
C TRP A 412 -14.89 27.65 -8.33
N GLN A 413 -15.85 26.88 -7.84
CA GLN A 413 -15.63 25.48 -7.44
C GLN A 413 -15.10 24.61 -8.59
N LEU A 414 -15.66 24.74 -9.80
CA LEU A 414 -15.24 23.96 -10.96
C LEU A 414 -13.83 24.35 -11.40
N GLU A 415 -13.54 25.65 -11.47
CA GLU A 415 -12.24 26.18 -11.85
C GLU A 415 -11.16 25.75 -10.87
N ARG A 416 -11.45 25.75 -9.57
CA ARG A 416 -10.54 25.19 -8.54
C ARG A 416 -10.29 23.70 -8.74
N PHE A 417 -11.34 22.92 -8.99
CA PHE A 417 -11.21 21.50 -9.23
C PHE A 417 -10.32 21.19 -10.44
N LEU A 418 -10.48 21.94 -11.54
CA LEU A 418 -9.63 21.84 -12.72
C LEU A 418 -8.20 22.30 -12.44
N CYS A 419 -8.03 23.40 -11.70
CA CYS A 419 -6.72 23.92 -11.30
C CYS A 419 -5.95 22.90 -10.45
N ALA A 420 -6.63 22.24 -9.50
CA ALA A 420 -6.05 21.19 -8.66
C ALA A 420 -5.46 20.05 -9.50
N HIS A 421 -6.21 19.55 -10.48
CA HIS A 421 -5.73 18.50 -11.38
C HIS A 421 -4.62 18.99 -12.30
N ALA A 422 -4.71 20.21 -12.83
CA ALA A 422 -3.67 20.78 -13.68
C ALA A 422 -2.34 20.92 -12.94
N ILE A 423 -2.37 21.32 -11.66
CA ILE A 423 -1.18 21.34 -10.80
C ILE A 423 -0.65 19.92 -10.61
N MET A 424 -1.50 18.97 -10.21
CA MET A 424 -1.10 17.57 -10.00
C MET A 424 -0.42 16.95 -11.23
N PHE A 425 -0.96 17.17 -12.43
CA PHE A 425 -0.39 16.64 -13.68
C PHE A 425 0.88 17.36 -14.15
N ALA A 426 1.10 18.60 -13.71
CA ALA A 426 2.30 19.36 -14.05
C ALA A 426 3.50 19.03 -13.15
N LEU A 427 3.24 18.38 -12.01
CA LEU A 427 4.24 17.84 -11.08
C LEU A 427 4.63 16.43 -11.49
#